data_AF-A0A7Y7ULP7-F1
#
_entry.id   AF-A0A7Y7ULP7-F1
#
_cell.length_a   1.000
_cell.length_b   1.000
_cell.length_c   1.000
_cell.angle_alpha   90.00
_cell.angle_beta   90.00
_cell.angle_gamma   90.00
#
_symmetry.space_group_name_H-M   'P 1'
#
loop_
_entity.id
_entity.type
_entity.pdbx_description
1 polymer ?
#
loop_
_entity_poly.entity_id
_entity_poly.type
_entity_poly.pdbx_seq_one_letter_code
_entity_poly.pdbx_strand_id
1 'polypeptide(L)'
;MKILKYIYHIIINIIKLLIILLIFNYVNYGFETLVIGLLILIYITLEFYIISNGYSEVRKLIGFAEEFIKLRIIFKDPFLINNYDNDDDIYNDILETPKKTLDGITPRFYISMIFSFIYYIICLFQIISVIK
;
A
#
# COMPACT_ATOMS: atom_id res chain seq x y z
N MET A 1 -2.35 -20.43 -4.81
CA MET A 1 -3.06 -19.91 -3.60
C MET A 1 -2.91 -18.38 -3.46
N LYS A 2 -3.35 -17.57 -4.44
CA LYS A 2 -3.31 -16.09 -4.34
C LYS A 2 -4.38 -15.56 -3.36
N ILE A 3 -5.57 -16.16 -3.38
CA ILE A 3 -6.71 -15.82 -2.52
C ILE A 3 -6.40 -15.95 -1.01
N LEU A 4 -5.68 -17.01 -0.61
CA LEU A 4 -5.34 -17.24 0.80
C LEU A 4 -4.49 -16.10 1.38
N LYS A 5 -3.57 -15.52 0.59
CA LYS A 5 -2.72 -14.40 1.02
C LYS A 5 -3.54 -13.11 1.23
N TYR A 6 -4.59 -12.89 0.44
CA TYR A 6 -5.48 -11.74 0.62
C TYR A 6 -6.38 -11.90 1.84
N ILE A 7 -6.97 -13.09 2.01
CA ILE A 7 -7.78 -13.41 3.19
C ILE A 7 -6.95 -13.25 4.47
N TYR A 8 -5.70 -13.71 4.47
CA TYR A 8 -4.80 -13.53 5.61
C TYR A 8 -4.57 -12.06 5.96
N HIS A 9 -4.32 -11.20 4.96
CA HIS A 9 -4.18 -9.76 5.19
C HIS A 9 -5.46 -9.11 5.72
N ILE A 10 -6.63 -9.52 5.22
CA ILE A 10 -7.93 -9.04 5.73
C ILE A 10 -8.09 -9.44 7.19
N ILE A 11 -7.81 -10.70 7.54
CA ILE A 11 -7.90 -11.21 8.93
C ILE A 11 -6.99 -10.39 9.86
N ILE A 12 -5.74 -10.13 9.48
CA ILE A 12 -4.83 -9.31 10.31
C ILE A 12 -5.41 -7.92 10.56
N ASN A 13 -5.94 -7.26 9.52
CA ASN A 13 -6.52 -5.93 9.68
C ASN A 13 -7.81 -5.95 10.54
N ILE A 14 -8.61 -7.01 10.47
CA ILE A 14 -9.75 -7.19 11.38
C ILE A 14 -9.28 -7.35 12.82
N ILE A 15 -8.22 -8.13 13.06
CA ILE A 15 -7.64 -8.28 14.41
C ILE A 15 -7.13 -6.93 14.94
N LYS A 16 -6.43 -6.15 14.12
CA LYS A 16 -6.02 -4.78 14.48
C LYS A 16 -7.21 -3.90 14.85
N LEU A 17 -8.30 -3.96 14.08
CA LEU A 17 -9.54 -3.24 14.38
C LEU A 17 -10.08 -3.61 15.76
N LEU A 18 -10.17 -4.91 16.05
CA LEU A 18 -10.65 -5.41 17.33
C LEU A 18 -9.77 -4.95 18.50
N ILE A 19 -8.45 -4.93 18.32
CA ILE A 19 -7.51 -4.43 19.33
C ILE A 19 -7.75 -2.94 19.59
N ILE A 20 -7.91 -2.12 18.55
CA ILE A 20 -8.19 -0.68 18.70
C ILE A 20 -9.50 -0.45 19.47
N LEU A 21 -10.56 -1.17 19.11
CA LEU A 21 -11.85 -1.08 19.81
C LEU A 21 -11.74 -1.53 21.27
N LEU A 22 -10.99 -2.61 21.52
CA LEU A 22 -10.77 -3.13 22.85
C LEU A 22 -10.00 -2.12 23.71
N ILE A 23 -8.96 -1.47 23.17
CA ILE A 23 -8.23 -0.40 23.86
C ILE A 23 -9.21 0.70 24.29
N PHE A 24 -10.01 1.24 23.37
CA PHE A 24 -10.97 2.30 23.70
C PHE A 24 -12.04 1.86 24.72
N ASN A 25 -12.41 0.57 24.75
CA ASN A 25 -13.38 0.05 25.72
C ASN A 25 -12.83 -0.03 27.16
N TYR A 26 -11.50 -0.08 27.35
CA TYR A 26 -10.87 -0.10 28.67
C TYR A 26 -10.52 1.30 29.20
N VAL A 27 -10.63 2.32 28.37
CA VAL A 27 -10.25 3.69 28.72
C VAL A 27 -11.50 4.45 29.15
N ASN A 28 -11.56 4.78 30.44
CA ASN A 28 -12.75 5.38 31.05
C ASN A 28 -12.66 6.90 31.20
N TYR A 29 -11.46 7.47 31.22
CA TYR A 29 -11.26 8.91 31.42
C TYR A 29 -11.05 9.62 30.09
N GLY A 30 -11.72 10.77 29.91
CA GLY A 30 -11.66 11.53 28.66
C GLY A 30 -10.24 11.97 28.27
N PHE A 31 -9.42 12.37 29.24
CA PHE A 31 -8.02 12.71 28.97
C PHE A 31 -7.22 11.52 28.44
N GLU A 32 -7.42 10.31 28.99
CA GLU A 32 -6.74 9.11 28.53
C GLU A 32 -7.19 8.73 27.11
N THR A 33 -8.49 8.85 26.81
CA THR A 33 -9.04 8.60 25.46
C THR A 33 -8.41 9.54 24.44
N LEU A 34 -8.19 10.81 24.80
CA LEU A 34 -7.49 11.77 23.94
C LEU A 34 -6.05 11.36 23.67
N VAL A 35 -5.28 11.06 24.72
CA VAL A 35 -3.87 10.68 24.58
C VAL A 35 -3.73 9.40 23.75
N ILE A 36 -4.53 8.38 24.06
CA ILE A 36 -4.51 7.09 23.37
C ILE A 36 -4.97 7.23 21.93
N GLY A 37 -6.05 7.98 21.68
CA GLY A 37 -6.51 8.25 20.33
C GLY A 37 -5.46 8.96 19.48
N LEU A 38 -4.75 9.93 20.06
CA LEU A 38 -3.68 10.66 19.38
C LEU A 38 -2.48 9.74 19.07
N LEU A 39 -2.09 8.86 20.00
CA LEU A 39 -1.06 7.86 19.77
C LEU A 39 -1.44 6.87 18.65
N ILE A 40 -2.69 6.39 18.64
CA ILE A 40 -3.17 5.48 17.60
C ILE A 40 -3.21 6.20 16.25
N LEU A 41 -3.63 7.47 16.21
CA LEU A 41 -3.60 8.27 14.98
C LEU A 41 -2.17 8.41 14.43
N ILE A 42 -1.20 8.77 15.26
CA ILE A 42 0.22 8.84 14.85
C ILE A 42 0.67 7.49 14.29
N TYR A 43 0.35 6.39 14.98
CA TYR A 43 0.69 5.05 14.55
C TYR A 43 0.09 4.72 13.17
N ILE A 44 -1.21 4.98 12.96
CA ILE A 44 -1.88 4.77 11.67
C ILE A 44 -1.26 5.63 10.57
N THR A 45 -0.93 6.89 10.86
CA THR A 45 -0.29 7.80 9.90
C THR A 45 1.09 7.30 9.47
N LEU A 46 1.92 6.84 10.42
CA LEU A 46 3.23 6.26 10.10
C LEU A 46 3.09 4.97 9.29
N GLU A 47 2.17 4.07 9.68
CA GLU A 47 1.90 2.85 8.92
C GLU A 47 1.45 3.18 7.48
N PHE A 48 0.54 4.14 7.32
CA PHE A 48 0.08 4.59 6.02
C PHE A 48 1.21 5.20 5.17
N TYR A 49 2.07 6.03 5.77
CA TYR A 49 3.20 6.65 5.09
C TYR A 49 4.18 5.59 4.54
N ILE A 50 4.55 4.60 5.36
CA ILE A 50 5.45 3.51 4.96
C ILE A 50 4.84 2.72 3.79
N ILE A 51 3.55 2.38 3.88
CA ILE A 51 2.85 1.62 2.85
C ILE A 51 2.73 2.42 1.54
N SER A 52 2.41 3.71 1.63
CA SER A 52 2.26 4.60 0.47
C SER A 52 3.57 4.88 -0.24
N ASN A 53 4.64 5.19 0.51
CA ASN A 53 5.96 5.39 -0.08
C ASN A 53 6.51 4.11 -0.67
N GLY A 54 6.40 2.98 0.02
CA GLY A 54 6.85 1.70 -0.50
C GLY A 54 6.13 1.34 -1.82
N TYR A 55 4.82 1.56 -1.91
CA TYR A 55 4.07 1.35 -3.16
C TYR A 55 4.53 2.30 -4.28
N SER A 56 4.74 3.57 -3.95
CA SER A 56 5.18 4.61 -4.88
C SER A 56 6.58 4.32 -5.44
N GLU A 57 7.52 3.91 -4.59
CA GLU A 57 8.89 3.56 -4.99
C GLU A 57 8.91 2.37 -5.95
N VAL A 58 8.18 1.29 -5.66
CA VAL A 58 8.08 0.13 -6.56
C VAL A 58 7.51 0.55 -7.92
N ARG A 59 6.47 1.39 -7.92
CA ARG A 59 5.86 1.88 -9.17
C ARG A 59 6.82 2.79 -9.95
N LYS A 60 7.59 3.65 -9.27
CA LYS A 60 8.62 4.49 -9.90
C LYS A 60 9.72 3.65 -10.54
N LEU A 61 10.22 2.63 -9.84
CA LEU A 61 11.25 1.74 -10.36
C LEU A 61 10.81 1.01 -11.64
N ILE A 62 9.54 0.57 -11.69
CA ILE A 62 8.95 -0.01 -12.91
C ILE A 62 8.89 1.03 -14.03
N GLY A 63 8.40 2.25 -13.75
CA GLY A 63 8.34 3.32 -14.74
C GLY A 63 9.72 3.67 -15.30
N PHE A 64 10.74 3.75 -14.44
CA PHE A 64 12.13 3.93 -14.87
C PHE A 64 12.61 2.78 -15.74
N ALA A 65 12.35 1.52 -15.35
CA ALA A 65 12.73 0.37 -16.16
C ALA A 65 12.08 0.40 -17.56
N GLU A 66 10.81 0.79 -17.65
CA GLU A 66 10.10 0.96 -18.93
C GLU A 66 10.72 2.08 -19.79
N GLU A 67 11.07 3.22 -19.20
CA GLU A 67 11.76 4.31 -19.90
C GLU A 67 13.16 3.89 -20.38
N PHE A 68 13.92 3.18 -19.55
CA PHE A 68 15.24 2.66 -19.92
C PHE A 68 15.17 1.67 -21.08
N ILE A 69 14.17 0.78 -21.11
CA ILE A 69 13.99 -0.16 -22.24
C ILE A 69 13.64 0.59 -23.52
N LYS A 70 12.75 1.59 -23.46
CA LYS A 70 12.42 2.43 -24.62
C LYS A 70 13.64 3.15 -25.18
N LEU A 71 14.46 3.74 -24.30
CA LEU A 71 15.72 4.37 -24.70
C LEU A 71 16.66 3.36 -25.36
N ARG A 72 16.82 2.17 -24.77
CA ARG A 72 17.66 1.11 -25.33
C ARG A 72 17.24 0.72 -26.74
N ILE A 73 15.93 0.58 -27.01
CA ILE A 73 15.39 0.28 -28.34
C ILE A 73 15.75 1.39 -29.33
N ILE A 74 15.57 2.66 -28.95
CA ILE A 74 15.92 3.83 -29.77
C ILE A 74 17.43 3.85 -30.11
N PHE A 75 18.31 3.53 -29.15
CA PHE A 75 19.76 3.56 -29.35
C PHE A 75 20.31 2.34 -30.11
N LYS A 76 19.65 1.19 -30.05
CA LYS A 76 20.15 -0.06 -30.63
C LYS A 76 19.93 -0.15 -32.14
N ASP A 77 18.86 0.45 -32.66
CA ASP A 77 18.70 0.67 -34.10
C ASP A 77 17.60 1.73 -34.39
N PRO A 78 17.95 2.97 -34.79
CA PRO A 78 16.95 3.99 -35.11
C PRO A 78 16.11 3.66 -36.36
N PHE A 79 16.47 2.62 -37.13
CA PHE A 79 15.81 2.21 -38.38
C PHE A 79 14.91 0.97 -38.25
N LEU A 80 14.88 0.27 -37.10
CA LEU A 80 14.06 -0.94 -36.89
C LEU A 80 12.73 -0.69 -36.17
N ILE A 81 12.27 0.56 -36.09
CA ILE A 81 11.01 0.96 -35.43
C ILE A 81 9.77 0.15 -35.89
N ASN A 82 9.86 -0.57 -37.03
CA ASN A 82 8.78 -1.38 -37.60
C ASN A 82 8.85 -2.89 -37.33
N ASN A 83 9.89 -3.43 -36.67
CA ASN A 83 9.99 -4.87 -36.34
C ASN A 83 10.02 -5.07 -34.81
N TYR A 84 8.85 -4.85 -34.18
CA TYR A 84 8.65 -4.94 -32.73
C TYR A 84 8.76 -6.36 -32.16
N ASP A 85 8.67 -7.40 -32.98
CA ASP A 85 8.42 -8.77 -32.51
C ASP A 85 9.58 -9.42 -31.73
N ASN A 86 10.83 -8.96 -31.88
CA ASN A 86 11.99 -9.56 -31.19
C ASN A 86 12.40 -8.85 -29.88
N ASP A 87 11.99 -7.59 -29.68
CA ASP A 87 12.30 -6.85 -28.45
C ASP A 87 11.23 -7.06 -27.36
N ASP A 88 10.06 -7.58 -27.73
CA ASP A 88 8.99 -7.96 -26.80
C ASP A 88 9.45 -9.04 -25.81
N ASP A 89 10.30 -9.97 -26.21
CA ASP A 89 10.82 -11.01 -25.32
C ASP A 89 11.73 -10.42 -24.23
N ILE A 90 12.61 -9.47 -24.58
CA ILE A 90 13.49 -8.79 -23.62
C ILE A 90 12.69 -7.85 -22.72
N TYR A 91 11.70 -7.15 -23.31
CA TYR A 91 10.79 -6.29 -22.57
C TYR A 91 9.98 -7.08 -21.54
N ASN A 92 9.46 -8.23 -21.95
CA ASN A 92 8.74 -9.15 -21.08
C ASN A 92 9.66 -9.66 -19.99
N ASP A 93 10.86 -10.17 -20.29
CA ASP A 93 11.75 -10.78 -19.30
C ASP A 93 12.21 -9.79 -18.19
N ILE A 94 12.53 -8.54 -18.58
CA ILE A 94 12.98 -7.49 -17.63
C ILE A 94 11.82 -7.00 -16.75
N LEU A 95 10.62 -6.86 -17.32
CA LEU A 95 9.47 -6.27 -16.61
C LEU A 95 8.56 -7.31 -15.95
N GLU A 96 8.66 -8.59 -16.29
CA GLU A 96 7.76 -9.62 -15.78
C GLU A 96 7.88 -9.74 -14.25
N THR A 97 9.10 -9.76 -13.74
CA THR A 97 9.37 -9.86 -12.30
C THR A 97 8.81 -8.68 -11.51
N PRO A 98 9.16 -7.41 -11.83
CA PRO A 98 8.65 -6.28 -11.07
C PRO A 98 7.15 -6.02 -11.30
N LYS A 99 6.59 -6.34 -12.49
CA LYS A 99 5.13 -6.30 -12.72
C LYS A 99 4.41 -7.34 -11.85
N LYS A 100 4.89 -8.59 -11.79
CA LYS A 100 4.35 -9.61 -10.89
C LYS A 100 4.42 -9.18 -9.41
N THR A 101 5.49 -8.47 -9.01
CA THR A 101 5.60 -7.90 -7.67
C THR A 101 4.54 -6.82 -7.43
N LEU A 102 4.36 -5.89 -8.37
CA LEU A 102 3.35 -4.84 -8.29
C LEU A 102 1.92 -5.41 -8.23
N ASP A 103 1.62 -6.43 -9.03
CA ASP A 103 0.32 -7.11 -9.04
C ASP A 103 0.00 -7.79 -7.70
N GLY A 104 1.03 -8.27 -7.00
CA GLY A 104 0.88 -8.86 -5.67
C GLY A 104 0.71 -7.83 -4.55
N ILE A 105 1.32 -6.64 -4.69
CA ILE A 105 1.31 -5.58 -3.68
C ILE A 105 0.07 -4.69 -3.82
N THR A 106 -0.35 -4.37 -5.04
CA THR A 106 -1.48 -3.45 -5.34
C THR A 106 -2.76 -3.78 -4.56
N PRO A 107 -3.32 -5.01 -4.61
CA PRO A 107 -4.50 -5.35 -3.83
C PRO A 107 -4.27 -5.26 -2.31
N ARG A 108 -3.08 -5.60 -1.82
CA ARG A 108 -2.76 -5.47 -0.37
C ARG A 108 -2.71 -4.02 0.05
N PHE A 109 -2.11 -3.17 -0.78
CA PHE A 109 -2.05 -1.73 -0.59
C PHE A 109 -3.46 -1.13 -0.46
N TYR A 110 -4.37 -1.47 -1.37
CA TYR A 110 -5.75 -0.98 -1.31
C TYR A 110 -6.52 -1.50 -0.10
N ILE A 111 -6.37 -2.78 0.26
CA ILE A 111 -6.98 -3.34 1.47
C ILE A 111 -6.47 -2.58 2.70
N SER A 112 -5.15 -2.43 2.84
CA SER A 112 -4.55 -1.68 3.95
C SER A 112 -5.02 -0.22 3.97
N MET A 113 -5.12 0.46 2.82
CA MET A 113 -5.63 1.83 2.74
C MET A 113 -7.07 1.95 3.26
N ILE A 114 -7.96 1.03 2.87
CA ILE A 114 -9.36 1.01 3.34
C ILE A 114 -9.40 0.82 4.85
N PHE A 115 -8.63 -0.14 5.39
CA PHE A 115 -8.60 -0.38 6.83
C PHE A 115 -7.98 0.79 7.61
N SER A 116 -6.88 1.38 7.13
CA SER A 116 -6.30 2.60 7.72
C SER A 116 -7.30 3.74 7.76
N PHE A 117 -8.11 3.92 6.72
CA PHE A 117 -9.18 4.92 6.69
C PHE A 117 -10.27 4.62 7.73
N ILE A 118 -10.68 3.35 7.87
CA ILE A 118 -11.64 2.93 8.90
C ILE A 118 -11.09 3.22 10.31
N TYR A 119 -9.82 2.86 10.58
CA TYR A 119 -9.20 3.12 11.88
C TYR A 119 -9.14 4.62 12.20
N TYR A 120 -8.83 5.43 11.19
CA TYR A 120 -8.79 6.88 11.31
C TYR A 120 -10.15 7.46 11.69
N ILE A 121 -11.22 7.02 11.03
CA ILE A 121 -12.60 7.44 11.36
C ILE A 121 -12.95 7.05 12.80
N ILE A 122 -12.65 5.81 13.20
CA ILE A 122 -12.94 5.33 14.55
C ILE A 122 -12.20 6.17 15.60
N CYS A 123 -10.91 6.43 15.41
CA CYS A 123 -10.14 7.24 16.36
C CYS A 123 -10.65 8.66 16.44
N LEU A 124 -10.95 9.30 15.30
CA LEU A 124 -11.54 10.64 15.30
C LEU A 124 -12.88 10.67 16.01
N PHE A 125 -13.74 9.67 15.77
CA PHE A 125 -15.04 9.60 16.42
C PHE A 125 -14.90 9.53 17.94
N GLN A 126 -14.00 8.69 18.46
CA GLN A 126 -13.74 8.56 19.89
C GLN A 126 -13.16 9.83 20.52
N ILE A 127 -12.25 10.50 19.80
CA ILE A 127 -11.67 11.79 20.24
C ILE A 127 -12.77 12.86 20.30
N ILE A 128 -13.57 12.99 19.24
CA ILE A 128 -14.63 14.00 19.16
C ILE A 128 -15.72 13.74 20.21
N SER A 129 -16.08 12.48 20.48
CA SER A 129 -17.10 12.14 21.48
C SER A 129 -16.71 12.52 22.91
N VAL A 130 -15.41 12.67 23.18
CA VAL A 130 -14.89 13.06 24.49
C VAL A 130 -14.72 14.57 24.63
N ILE A 131 -14.50 15.27 23.52
CA ILE A 131 -14.37 16.74 23.51
C ILE A 131 -15.74 17.42 23.64
N LYS A 132 -16.80 16.77 23.16
CA LYS A 132 -18.19 17.24 23.24
C LYS A 132 -18.80 16.94 24.61
#